data_AF-A0A4Q7YYK3-F1
#
_entry.id   AF-A0A4Q7YYK3-F1
#
_cell.length_a   1.000
_cell.length_b   1.000
_cell.length_c   1.000
_cell.angle_alpha   90.00
_cell.angle_beta   90.00
_cell.angle_gamma   90.00
#
_symmetry.space_group_name_H-M   'P 1'
#
loop_
_entity.id
_entity.type
_entity.pdbx_description
1 polymer ?
#
loop_
_entity_poly.entity_id
_entity_poly.type
_entity_poly.pdbx_seq_one_letter_code
_entity_poly.pdbx_strand_id
1 'polypeptide(L)'
;MARILARAAMWLLLVAGAVWASDWLIWQGRVIAGGGYGVVSVDRFVVASLKGNKEEYYPDGRVEVRCTRSLLPEGLPQAGGKPCWWVERNPVYFDR
;
A
#
# COMPACT_ATOMS: atom_id res chain seq x y z
N MET A 1 19.67 15.44 -28.07
CA MET A 1 18.46 14.77 -27.51
C MET A 1 18.76 14.05 -26.19
N ALA A 2 19.76 13.15 -26.14
CA ALA A 2 20.09 12.39 -24.92
C ALA A 2 20.33 13.24 -23.65
N ARG A 3 21.01 14.39 -23.76
CA ARG A 3 21.25 15.29 -22.60
C ARG A 3 19.98 15.95 -22.05
N ILE A 4 18.98 16.20 -22.90
CA ILE A 4 17.70 16.79 -22.49
C ILE A 4 16.85 15.73 -21.79
N LEU A 5 16.79 14.51 -22.36
CA LEU A 5 16.12 13.37 -21.74
C LEU A 5 16.74 13.03 -20.37
N ALA A 6 18.06 13.03 -20.27
CA ALA A 6 18.76 12.78 -19.01
C ALA A 6 18.43 13.83 -17.94
N ARG A 7 18.39 15.11 -18.31
CA ARG A 7 17.99 16.19 -17.40
C ARG A 7 16.53 16.09 -16.98
N ALA A 8 15.63 15.78 -17.92
CA ALA A 8 14.22 15.59 -17.63
C ALA A 8 14.01 14.42 -16.66
N ALA A 9 14.65 13.28 -16.90
CA ALA A 9 14.60 12.12 -16.01
C ALA A 9 15.15 12.45 -14.62
N MET A 10 16.27 13.18 -14.54
CA MET A 10 16.84 13.64 -13.27
C MET A 10 15.86 14.50 -12.47
N TRP A 11 15.23 15.49 -13.11
CA TRP A 11 14.22 16.32 -12.45
C TRP A 11 13.00 15.51 -12.00
N LEU A 12 12.55 14.56 -12.82
CA LEU A 12 11.44 13.67 -12.47
C LEU A 12 11.74 12.85 -11.21
N LEU A 13 12.96 12.29 -11.13
CA LEU A 13 13.39 11.52 -9.96
C LEU A 13 13.53 12.42 -8.71
N LEU A 14 14.05 13.64 -8.86
CA LEU A 14 14.15 14.60 -7.76
C LEU A 14 12.76 14.98 -7.22
N VAL A 15 11.82 15.28 -8.11
CA VAL A 15 10.44 15.61 -7.72
C VAL A 15 9.76 14.40 -7.07
N ALA A 16 9.91 13.21 -7.63
CA ALA A 16 9.35 11.99 -7.04
C ALA A 16 9.92 11.72 -5.64
N GLY A 17 11.23 11.89 -5.45
CA GLY A 17 11.89 11.76 -4.16
C GLY A 17 11.41 12.81 -3.15
N ALA A 18 11.24 14.06 -3.57
CA ALA A 18 10.72 15.13 -2.71
C ALA A 18 9.27 14.86 -2.27
N VAL A 19 8.41 14.43 -3.19
CA VAL A 19 7.02 14.04 -2.88
C VAL A 19 7.01 12.88 -1.89
N TRP A 20 7.79 11.84 -2.14
CA TRP A 20 7.90 10.69 -1.24
C TRP A 20 8.38 11.07 0.16
N ALA A 21 9.42 11.90 0.26
CA ALA A 21 9.95 12.35 1.55
C ALA A 21 8.94 13.22 2.31
N SER A 22 8.23 14.11 1.62
CA SER A 22 7.21 14.96 2.23
C SER A 22 6.02 14.14 2.76
N ASP A 23 5.54 13.16 2.00
CA ASP A 23 4.46 12.27 2.44
C ASP A 23 4.87 11.47 3.68
N TRP A 24 6.09 10.92 3.67
CA TRP A 24 6.65 10.20 4.81
C TRP A 24 6.75 11.09 6.05
N LEU A 25 7.25 12.32 5.94
CA LEU A 25 7.37 13.24 7.08
C LEU A 25 5.99 13.64 7.65
N ILE A 26 5.01 13.90 6.79
CA ILE A 26 3.63 14.18 7.21
C ILE A 26 3.06 12.98 7.97
N TRP A 27 3.25 11.79 7.41
CA TRP A 27 2.79 10.57 8.02
C TRP A 27 3.47 10.31 9.38
N GLN A 28 4.78 10.50 9.49
CA GLN A 28 5.51 10.41 10.78
C GLN A 28 4.94 11.37 11.82
N GLY A 29 4.65 12.62 11.43
CA GLY A 29 3.97 13.57 12.32
C GLY A 29 2.61 13.07 12.80
N ARG A 30 1.83 12.43 11.91
CA ARG A 30 0.56 11.78 12.28
C ARG A 30 0.75 10.59 13.21
N VAL A 31 1.78 9.76 12.99
CA VAL A 31 2.10 8.61 13.87
C VAL A 31 2.39 9.09 15.28
N ILE A 32 3.23 10.12 15.42
CA ILE A 32 3.57 10.73 16.72
C ILE A 32 2.33 11.28 17.41
N ALA A 33 1.40 11.88 16.64
CA ALA A 33 0.11 12.35 17.15
C ALA A 33 -0.93 11.24 17.39
N GLY A 34 -0.59 9.95 17.18
CA GLY A 34 -1.49 8.81 17.36
C GLY A 34 -2.48 8.57 16.21
N GLY A 35 -2.39 9.33 15.12
CA GLY A 35 -3.32 9.30 13.98
C GLY A 35 -2.76 8.72 12.68
N GLY A 36 -1.54 8.17 12.68
CA GLY A 36 -0.84 7.71 11.47
C GLY A 36 -1.43 6.45 10.81
N TYR A 37 -2.25 5.69 11.54
CA TYR A 37 -2.85 4.45 11.06
C TYR A 37 -4.37 4.53 11.15
N GLY A 38 -5.03 3.82 10.23
CA GLY A 38 -6.46 3.55 10.25
C GLY A 38 -6.72 2.05 10.30
N VAL A 39 -7.99 1.70 10.48
CA VAL A 39 -8.49 0.33 10.41
C VAL A 39 -9.66 0.34 9.45
N VAL A 40 -9.66 -0.60 8.50
CA VAL A 40 -10.73 -0.76 7.50
C VAL A 40 -11.20 -2.21 7.53
N SER A 41 -12.51 -2.40 7.54
CA SER A 41 -13.13 -3.73 7.47
C SER A 41 -13.25 -4.19 6.02
N VAL A 42 -12.58 -5.29 5.68
CA VAL A 42 -12.50 -5.86 4.33
C VAL A 42 -13.02 -7.30 4.32
N ASP A 43 -13.47 -7.77 3.16
CA ASP A 43 -13.91 -9.16 2.99
C ASP A 43 -12.70 -10.10 2.98
N ARG A 44 -12.74 -11.15 3.78
CA ARG A 44 -11.67 -12.15 3.89
C ARG A 44 -11.99 -13.35 3.02
N PHE A 45 -11.00 -13.81 2.28
CA PHE A 45 -11.04 -15.05 1.51
C PHE A 45 -9.87 -15.94 1.90
N VAL A 46 -10.16 -17.19 2.27
CA VAL A 46 -9.14 -18.21 2.51
C VAL A 46 -8.82 -18.90 1.19
N VAL A 47 -7.55 -18.92 0.82
CA VAL A 47 -7.07 -19.53 -0.43
C VAL A 47 -6.58 -20.94 -0.14
N ALA A 48 -7.28 -21.95 -0.66
CA ALA A 48 -6.84 -23.33 -0.59
C ALA A 48 -6.08 -23.71 -1.88
N SER A 49 -4.84 -24.17 -1.73
CA SER A 49 -4.06 -24.72 -2.84
C SER A 49 -4.47 -26.16 -3.11
N LEU A 50 -4.85 -26.44 -4.36
CA LEU A 50 -5.32 -27.74 -4.84
C LEU A 50 -4.32 -28.38 -5.79
N LYS A 51 -4.46 -29.70 -5.97
CA LYS A 51 -3.63 -30.47 -6.89
C LYS A 51 -3.71 -29.90 -8.32
N GLY A 52 -2.54 -29.76 -8.95
CA GLY A 52 -2.43 -29.26 -10.32
C GLY A 52 -2.41 -27.73 -10.43
N ASN A 53 -1.87 -27.03 -9.43
CA ASN A 53 -1.75 -25.56 -9.38
C ASN A 53 -3.10 -24.83 -9.51
N LYS A 54 -4.15 -25.42 -8.93
CA LYS A 54 -5.46 -24.77 -8.83
C LYS A 54 -5.60 -24.12 -7.47
N GLU A 55 -6.25 -22.97 -7.41
CA GLU A 55 -6.58 -22.27 -6.17
C GLU A 55 -8.10 -22.14 -6.06
N GLU A 56 -8.64 -22.45 -4.88
CA GLU A 56 -10.04 -22.17 -4.54
C GLU A 56 -10.11 -21.12 -3.43
N TYR A 57 -11.08 -20.23 -3.55
CA TYR A 57 -11.25 -19.06 -2.69
C TYR A 57 -12.53 -19.22 -1.87
N TYR A 58 -12.39 -19.36 -0.57
CA TYR A 58 -13.51 -19.55 0.36
C TYR A 58 -13.81 -18.25 1.10
N PRO A 59 -15.04 -17.70 1.03
CA PRO A 59 -15.42 -16.53 1.82
C PRO A 59 -15.36 -16.85 3.32
N ASP A 60 -14.68 -16.00 4.09
CA ASP A 60 -14.47 -16.13 5.54
C ASP A 60 -14.87 -14.86 6.31
N GLY A 61 -16.00 -14.28 5.89
CA GLY A 61 -16.56 -13.07 6.52
C GLY A 61 -15.71 -11.82 6.30
N ARG A 62 -15.66 -10.94 7.30
CA ARG A 62 -14.95 -9.66 7.25
C ARG A 62 -13.91 -9.58 8.36
N VAL A 63 -12.76 -8.99 8.03
CA VAL A 63 -11.64 -8.78 8.95
C VAL A 63 -11.24 -7.31 8.98
N GLU A 64 -10.80 -6.85 10.13
CA GLU A 64 -10.21 -5.52 10.29
C GLU A 64 -8.73 -5.54 9.91
N VAL A 65 -8.36 -4.74 8.90
CA VAL A 65 -6.98 -4.63 8.44
C VAL A 65 -6.46 -3.24 8.76
N ARG A 66 -5.27 -3.20 9.38
CA ARG A 66 -4.55 -1.95 9.66
C ARG A 66 -3.98 -1.40 8.36
N CYS A 67 -4.22 -0.11 8.12
CA CYS A 67 -3.76 0.61 6.95
C CYS A 67 -3.08 1.93 7.35
N THR A 68 -2.28 2.48 6.45
CA THR A 68 -1.50 3.70 6.70
C THR A 68 -2.27 4.92 6.19
N ARG A 69 -2.27 6.03 6.95
CA ARG A 69 -2.83 7.30 6.48
C ARG A 69 -1.77 8.13 5.75
N SER A 70 -1.18 7.55 4.72
CA SER A 70 -0.20 8.14 3.81
C SER A 70 -0.77 8.21 2.39
N LEU A 71 -0.20 9.06 1.54
CA LEU A 71 -0.55 9.11 0.12
C LEU A 71 0.09 7.92 -0.61
N LEU A 72 1.35 7.63 -0.31
CA LEU A 72 2.13 6.57 -0.93
C LEU A 72 2.20 5.33 -0.04
N PRO A 73 2.32 4.13 -0.63
CA PRO A 73 2.54 2.92 0.13
C PRO A 73 3.86 2.99 0.88
N GLU A 74 3.87 2.49 2.11
CA GLU A 74 5.09 2.40 2.90
C GLU A 74 5.94 1.25 2.38
N GLY A 75 7.27 1.42 2.43
CA GLY A 75 8.22 0.37 2.12
C GLY A 75 8.11 -0.20 0.70
N LEU A 76 8.60 -1.43 0.54
CA LEU A 76 8.43 -2.19 -0.70
C LEU A 76 7.03 -2.82 -0.72
N PRO A 77 6.41 -3.02 -1.90
CA PRO A 77 5.07 -3.62 -2.03
C PRO A 77 4.86 -4.91 -1.26
N GLN A 78 5.94 -5.68 -1.04
CA GLN A 78 5.98 -6.95 -0.32
C GLN A 78 6.16 -6.84 1.20
N ALA A 79 6.54 -5.68 1.75
CA ALA A 79 6.98 -5.57 3.14
C ALA A 79 6.44 -4.34 3.90
N GLY A 80 5.57 -3.55 3.28
CA GLY A 80 5.02 -2.34 3.92
C GLY A 80 3.49 -2.26 3.93
N GLY A 81 3.01 -1.29 4.71
CA GLY A 81 1.58 -1.08 4.92
C GLY A 81 0.90 -0.48 3.68
N LYS A 82 -0.28 -1.00 3.35
CA LYS A 82 -1.12 -0.43 2.29
C LYS A 82 -1.80 0.84 2.81
N PRO A 83 -1.90 1.90 1.99
CA PRO A 83 -2.58 3.11 2.40
C PRO A 83 -4.09 2.88 2.46
N CYS A 84 -4.76 3.52 3.41
CA CYS A 84 -6.19 3.28 3.67
C CYS A 84 -7.06 3.53 2.44
N TRP A 85 -6.77 4.56 1.64
CA TRP A 85 -7.51 4.84 0.41
C TRP A 85 -7.43 3.70 -0.61
N TRP A 86 -6.32 2.94 -0.63
CA TRP A 86 -6.17 1.79 -1.53
C TRP A 86 -6.96 0.59 -1.02
N VAL A 87 -6.91 0.35 0.30
CA VAL A 87 -7.64 -0.74 0.97
C VAL A 87 -9.15 -0.53 0.85
N GLU A 88 -9.63 0.70 1.02
CA GLU A 88 -11.04 1.05 0.83
C GLU A 88 -11.52 0.82 -0.61
N ARG A 89 -10.66 1.05 -1.61
CA ARG A 89 -10.96 0.78 -3.02
C ARG A 89 -10.84 -0.69 -3.41
N ASN A 90 -10.11 -1.48 -2.63
CA ASN A 90 -9.89 -2.91 -2.84
C ASN A 90 -10.18 -3.67 -1.54
N PRO A 91 -11.44 -3.76 -1.12
CA PRO A 91 -11.83 -4.25 0.20
C PRO A 91 -11.82 -5.78 0.27
N VAL A 92 -10.76 -6.42 -0.25
CA VAL A 92 -10.55 -7.87 -0.23
C VAL A 92 -9.19 -8.21 0.38
N TYR A 93 -9.19 -9.19 1.27
CA TYR A 93 -8.00 -9.75 1.89
C TYR A 93 -7.94 -11.24 1.62
N PHE A 94 -6.85 -11.67 0.96
CA PHE A 94 -6.59 -13.07 0.68
C PHE A 94 -5.65 -13.60 1.75
N ASP A 95 -6.14 -14.57 2.51
CA ASP A 95 -5.35 -15.31 3.47
C ASP A 95 -4.87 -16.61 2.82
N ARG A 96 -3.55 -16.80 2.76
CA ARG A 96 -2.89 -17.90 2.03
C ARG A 96 -2.13 -18.79 3.00
#